data_AF-A0A6N3HYB3-F1
#
_entry.id   AF-A0A6N3HYB3-F1
#
_cell.length_a   1.000
_cell.length_b   1.000
_cell.length_c   1.000
_cell.angle_alpha   90.00
_cell.angle_beta   90.00
_cell.angle_gamma   90.00
#
_symmetry.space_group_name_H-M   'P 1'
#
loop_
_entity.id
_entity.type
_entity.pdbx_description
1 polymer ?
#
loop_
_entity_poly.entity_id
_entity_poly.type
_entity_poly.pdbx_seq_one_letter_code
_entity_poly.pdbx_strand_id
1 'polypeptide(L)'
;MAKVDFKNLRVQATIEGDPIVVDTRKELGNLVWGAARDIAVSDFGKEIYFSDGPIEVGGETAKEILSILDISSASAPLRRALIEALTPKRLPAKKGK
;
A
#
# COMPACT_ATOMS: atom_id res chain seq x y z
N MET A 1 -5.91 4.45 -10.86
CA MET A 1 -6.37 4.16 -9.49
C MET A 1 -6.05 2.71 -9.21
N ALA A 2 -5.52 2.41 -8.02
CA ALA A 2 -5.23 1.05 -7.58
C ALA A 2 -6.31 0.60 -6.60
N LYS A 3 -6.80 -0.64 -6.70
CA LYS A 3 -7.70 -1.21 -5.71
C LYS A 3 -6.89 -2.13 -4.80
N VAL A 4 -6.79 -1.78 -3.52
CA VAL A 4 -5.85 -2.40 -2.59
C VAL A 4 -6.55 -2.93 -1.36
N ASP A 5 -6.28 -4.19 -1.04
CA ASP A 5 -6.69 -4.82 0.22
C ASP A 5 -5.51 -4.81 1.20
N PHE A 6 -5.53 -3.84 2.12
CA PHE A 6 -4.48 -3.67 3.13
C PHE A 6 -4.59 -4.68 4.29
N LYS A 7 -5.70 -5.42 4.39
CA LYS A 7 -5.93 -6.47 5.39
C LYS A 7 -5.31 -7.79 4.94
N ASN A 8 -5.34 -8.05 3.64
CA ASN A 8 -4.87 -9.30 3.03
C ASN A 8 -3.64 -9.09 2.12
N LEU A 9 -2.67 -8.28 2.56
CA LEU A 9 -1.49 -7.99 1.76
C LEU A 9 -0.54 -9.19 1.72
N ARG A 10 -0.18 -9.66 0.52
CA ARG A 10 0.79 -10.75 0.34
C ARG A 10 2.20 -10.20 0.40
N VAL A 11 2.99 -10.69 1.35
CA VAL A 11 4.37 -10.25 1.61
C VAL A 11 5.33 -11.41 1.48
N GLN A 12 6.32 -11.28 0.60
CA GLN A 12 7.41 -12.23 0.45
C GLN A 12 8.45 -12.01 1.56
N ALA A 13 8.24 -12.63 2.73
CA ALA A 13 9.03 -12.38 3.93
C ALA A 13 10.43 -13.06 3.91
N THR A 14 10.59 -14.13 3.13
CA THR A 14 11.85 -14.87 2.99
C THR A 14 12.22 -14.99 1.51
N ILE A 15 13.43 -15.45 1.17
CA ILE A 15 13.85 -15.54 -0.24
C ILE A 15 13.16 -16.71 -0.96
N GLU A 16 13.04 -17.87 -0.30
CA GLU A 16 12.55 -19.12 -0.91
C GLU A 16 11.20 -19.60 -0.37
N GLY A 17 10.73 -19.05 0.76
CA GLY A 17 9.44 -19.46 1.34
C GLY A 17 8.24 -18.88 0.60
N ASP A 18 7.05 -19.35 0.92
CA ASP A 18 5.82 -18.78 0.34
C ASP A 18 5.50 -17.38 0.90
N PRO A 19 4.84 -16.50 0.11
CA PRO A 19 4.33 -15.24 0.62
C PRO A 19 3.33 -15.46 1.76
N ILE A 20 3.48 -14.69 2.83
CA ILE A 20 2.53 -14.66 3.95
C ILE A 20 1.50 -13.54 3.75
N VAL A 21 0.33 -13.69 4.36
CA VAL A 21 -0.67 -12.63 4.42
C VAL A 21 -0.44 -11.79 5.67
N VAL A 22 -0.37 -10.48 5.50
CA VAL A 22 -0.14 -9.51 6.59
C VAL A 22 -1.27 -8.48 6.58
N ASP A 23 -1.87 -8.26 7.75
CA ASP A 23 -2.80 -7.15 7.98
C ASP A 23 -2.01 -5.89 8.33
N THR A 24 -1.91 -4.99 7.36
CA THR A 24 -1.14 -3.75 7.46
C THR A 24 -1.98 -2.54 7.82
N ARG A 25 -3.32 -2.70 7.91
CA ARG A 25 -4.25 -1.57 8.01
C ARG A 25 -3.92 -0.63 9.15
N LYS A 26 -3.71 -1.19 10.34
CA LYS A 26 -3.48 -0.39 11.55
C LYS A 26 -2.14 0.30 11.51
N GLU A 27 -1.09 -0.41 11.09
CA GLU A 27 0.27 0.13 11.02
C GLU A 27 0.38 1.20 9.93
N LEU A 28 -0.03 0.88 8.70
CA LEU A 28 0.00 1.81 7.57
C LEU A 28 -0.97 2.98 7.79
N GLY A 29 -2.17 2.72 8.28
CA GLY A 29 -3.16 3.76 8.55
C GLY A 29 -2.67 4.78 9.57
N ASN A 30 -2.07 4.32 10.68
CA ASN A 30 -1.46 5.20 11.67
C ASN A 30 -0.27 5.97 11.09
N LEU A 31 0.59 5.31 10.31
CA LEU A 31 1.73 5.94 9.66
C LEU A 31 1.28 7.06 8.73
N VAL A 32 0.32 6.80 7.84
CA VAL A 32 -0.21 7.79 6.90
C VAL A 32 -0.92 8.92 7.66
N TRP A 33 -1.78 8.59 8.62
CA TRP A 33 -2.51 9.58 9.41
C TRP A 33 -1.57 10.57 10.12
N GLY A 34 -0.50 10.06 10.74
CA GLY A 34 0.44 10.87 11.53
C GLY A 34 1.54 11.57 10.73
N ALA A 35 1.92 11.05 9.55
CA ALA A 35 3.01 11.60 8.74
C ALA A 35 2.54 12.43 7.54
N ALA A 36 1.27 12.37 7.18
CA ALA A 36 0.72 13.14 6.06
C ALA A 36 0.83 14.64 6.29
N ARG A 37 1.21 15.36 5.24
CA ARG A 37 1.25 16.83 5.22
C ARG A 37 -0.07 17.43 4.73
N ASP A 38 -0.76 16.69 3.88
CA ASP A 38 -2.10 17.03 3.37
C ASP A 38 -3.19 16.40 4.24
N ILE A 39 -4.24 17.17 4.53
CA ILE A 39 -5.35 16.73 5.40
C ILE A 39 -6.14 15.59 4.75
N ALA A 40 -6.37 15.63 3.44
CA ALA A 40 -7.08 14.57 2.74
C ALA A 40 -6.30 13.25 2.77
N VAL A 41 -4.96 13.30 2.69
CA VAL A 41 -4.13 12.11 2.86
C VAL A 41 -4.12 11.62 4.30
N SER A 42 -4.10 12.52 5.29
CA SER A 42 -4.24 12.13 6.70
C SER A 42 -5.56 11.41 6.95
N ASP A 43 -6.68 11.95 6.43
CA ASP A 43 -8.00 11.32 6.53
C ASP A 43 -8.07 9.99 5.79
N PHE A 44 -7.38 9.86 4.65
CA PHE A 44 -7.24 8.58 3.96
C PHE A 44 -6.50 7.53 4.82
N GLY A 45 -5.57 7.95 5.69
CA GLY A 45 -4.97 7.07 6.70
C GLY A 45 -6.01 6.42 7.62
N LYS A 46 -7.07 7.15 7.99
CA LYS A 46 -8.20 6.59 8.76
C LYS A 46 -9.00 5.59 7.94
N GLU A 47 -9.22 5.89 6.65
CA GLU A 47 -9.90 4.97 5.73
C GLU A 47 -9.16 3.64 5.63
N ILE A 48 -7.83 3.66 5.46
CA ILE A 48 -6.97 2.47 5.51
C ILE A 48 -7.16 1.73 6.85
N TYR A 49 -7.07 2.47 7.97
CA TYR A 49 -7.14 1.90 9.32
C TYR A 49 -8.43 1.12 9.59
N PHE A 50 -9.58 1.66 9.15
CA PHE A 50 -10.90 1.08 9.37
C PHE A 50 -11.43 0.21 8.22
N SER A 51 -10.72 0.15 7.09
CA SER A 51 -11.14 -0.65 5.93
C SER A 51 -11.28 -2.14 6.28
N ASP A 52 -12.36 -2.81 5.86
CA ASP A 52 -12.52 -4.27 6.04
C ASP A 52 -12.33 -5.08 4.75
N GLY A 53 -12.09 -4.38 3.64
CA GLY A 53 -11.86 -4.97 2.34
C GLY A 53 -11.13 -4.00 1.41
N PRO A 54 -11.06 -4.30 0.10
CA PRO A 54 -10.27 -3.52 -0.83
C PRO A 54 -10.84 -2.11 -1.03
N ILE A 55 -10.00 -1.09 -0.90
CA ILE A 55 -10.35 0.33 -1.12
C ILE A 55 -9.67 0.88 -2.38
N GLU A 56 -10.21 1.96 -2.94
CA GLU A 56 -9.65 2.62 -4.10
C GLU A 56 -8.63 3.69 -3.70
N VAL A 57 -7.43 3.60 -4.25
CA VAL A 57 -6.36 4.56 -4.01
C VAL A 57 -6.16 5.43 -5.24
N GLY A 58 -6.37 6.73 -5.05
CA GLY A 58 -6.09 7.78 -6.03
C GLY A 58 -4.60 7.85 -6.38
N GLY A 59 -4.27 8.30 -7.59
CA GLY A 59 -2.87 8.37 -8.05
C GLY A 59 -2.02 9.35 -7.25
N GLU A 60 -2.59 10.47 -6.79
CA GLU A 60 -1.89 11.46 -5.96
C GLU A 60 -1.73 10.96 -4.53
N THR A 61 -2.81 10.44 -3.93
CA THR A 61 -2.78 9.78 -2.61
C THR A 61 -1.74 8.65 -2.57
N ALA A 62 -1.66 7.82 -3.61
CA ALA A 62 -0.67 6.76 -3.70
C ALA A 62 0.77 7.32 -3.67
N LYS A 63 1.06 8.40 -4.42
CA LYS A 63 2.39 9.03 -4.42
C LYS A 63 2.77 9.57 -3.05
N GLU A 64 1.83 10.17 -2.33
CA GLU A 64 2.09 10.66 -0.96
C GLU A 64 2.32 9.51 0.01
N ILE A 65 1.51 8.44 -0.04
CA ILE A 65 1.73 7.25 0.79
C ILE A 65 3.11 6.64 0.51
N LEU A 66 3.52 6.56 -0.76
CA LEU A 66 4.86 6.08 -1.13
C LEU A 66 5.97 6.98 -0.57
N SER A 67 5.79 8.30 -0.59
CA SER A 67 6.75 9.25 -0.01
C SER A 67 6.86 9.12 1.52
N ILE A 68 5.74 8.85 2.20
CA ILE A 68 5.71 8.57 3.65
C ILE A 68 6.41 7.24 3.94
N LEU A 69 6.14 6.21 3.13
CA LEU A 69 6.81 4.92 3.24
C LEU A 69 8.31 5.07 3.07
N ASP A 70 8.77 5.99 2.22
CA ASP A 70 10.20 6.15 1.95
C ASP A 70 11.04 6.48 3.19
N ILE A 71 10.48 7.27 4.11
CA ILE A 71 11.12 7.68 5.37
C ILE A 71 10.72 6.81 6.57
N SER A 72 9.88 5.79 6.36
CA SER A 72 9.40 4.91 7.43
C SER A 72 10.40 3.82 7.81
N SER A 73 10.23 3.25 9.01
CA SER A 73 10.97 2.07 9.49
C SER A 73 10.43 0.73 8.97
N ALA A 74 9.51 0.74 8.00
CA ALA A 74 8.94 -0.49 7.44
C ALA A 74 10.05 -1.37 6.83
N SER A 75 9.97 -2.67 7.09
CA SER A 75 10.92 -3.65 6.56
C SER A 75 10.91 -3.68 5.02
N ALA A 76 12.04 -4.02 4.40
CA ALA A 76 12.14 -4.06 2.94
C ALA A 76 11.09 -4.98 2.27
N PRO A 77 10.76 -6.18 2.78
CA PRO A 77 9.68 -7.00 2.25
C PRO A 77 8.31 -6.32 2.25
N LEU A 78 7.94 -5.73 3.40
CA LEU A 78 6.66 -5.04 3.54
C LEU A 78 6.59 -3.82 2.63
N ARG A 79 7.66 -3.02 2.59
CA ARG A 79 7.76 -1.85 1.71
C ARG A 79 7.59 -2.23 0.25
N ARG A 80 8.24 -3.31 -0.22
CA ARG A 80 8.07 -3.80 -1.60
C ARG A 80 6.63 -4.18 -1.90
N ALA A 81 5.98 -4.93 -1.02
CA ALA A 81 4.59 -5.34 -1.20
C ALA A 81 3.64 -4.13 -1.29
N LEU A 82 3.85 -3.12 -0.44
CA LEU A 82 3.07 -1.87 -0.47
C LEU A 82 3.32 -1.05 -1.74
N ILE A 83 4.58 -0.93 -2.17
CA ILE A 83 4.93 -0.26 -3.44
C ILE A 83 4.23 -0.95 -4.63
N GLU A 84 4.28 -2.28 -4.68
CA GLU A 84 3.64 -3.05 -5.75
C GLU A 84 2.11 -2.94 -5.73
N ALA A 85 1.50 -2.87 -4.55
CA ALA A 85 0.06 -2.71 -4.40
C ALA A 85 -0.41 -1.30 -4.81
N LEU A 86 0.36 -0.26 -4.45
CA LEU A 86 0.02 1.14 -4.70
C LEU A 86 0.41 1.61 -6.11
N THR A 87 1.38 0.95 -6.75
CA THR A 87 1.80 1.28 -8.11
C THR A 87 0.90 0.53 -9.11
N PRO A 88 0.09 1.24 -9.93
CA PRO A 88 -0.72 0.57 -10.93
C PRO A 88 0.20 -0.19 -11.90
N LYS A 89 0.07 -1.53 -11.92
CA LYS A 89 0.77 -2.35 -12.91
C LYS A 89 0.32 -1.88 -14.29
N ARG A 90 1.25 -1.39 -15.12
CA ARG A 90 1.03 -1.32 -16.56
C ARG A 90 0.67 -2.74 -16.98
N LEU A 91 -0.58 -2.95 -17.42
CA LEU A 91 -0.95 -4.18 -18.11
C LEU A 91 0.11 -4.40 -19.19
N PRO A 92 0.69 -5.60 -19.34
CA PRO A 92 1.52 -5.87 -20.49
C PRO A 92 0.69 -5.51 -21.72
N ALA A 93 1.24 -4.66 -22.60
CA ALA A 93 0.58 -4.34 -23.86
C ALA A 93 0.13 -5.66 -24.47
N LYS A 94 -1.18 -5.80 -24.75
CA LYS A 94 -1.70 -6.97 -25.45
C LYS A 94 -0.78 -7.17 -26.65
N LYS A 95 0.00 -8.26 -26.67
CA LYS A 95 0.70 -8.66 -27.88
C LYS A 95 -0.41 -8.83 -28.92
N GLY A 96 -0.42 -7.94 -29.91
CA GLY A 96 -1.33 -8.02 -31.03
C GLY A 96 -1.24 -9.41 -31.63
N LYS A 97 -2.39 -9.97 -31.96
CA LYS A 97 -2.53 -11.24 -32.67
C LYS A 97 -1.76 -11.22 -33.98
#